data_AF-A0A1V0AEI2-F1
#
_entry.id   AF-A0A1V0AEI2-F1
#
_cell.length_a   1.000
_cell.length_b   1.000
_cell.length_c   1.000
_cell.angle_alpha   90.00
_cell.angle_beta   90.00
_cell.angle_gamma   90.00
#
_symmetry.space_group_name_H-M   'P 1'
#
loop_
_entity.id
_entity.type
_entity.pdbx_description
1 polymer ?
#
loop_
_entity_poly.entity_id
_entity_poly.type
_entity_poly.pdbx_seq_one_letter_code
_entity_poly.pdbx_strand_id
1 'polypeptide(L)'
;MFMGEFVGIDPLGADKLIRQMETGKDVLGRTRPGLESAIAEAGADWAGRAGVTAMHRTWWFFHESQQDLKWRVDTLKRMVPTQQKGMLTATMPFSNQTEAAQAAKKDAAAITEALKRHDEHLSGQSWAEVEKAAAALKGRVDDPAYAAALLAALGPTAFQKLFRDWMNNRAAGNRRGLTPESAKRAGDGLPGLLAKAFASAESSGRLGTEWQKMVETAPSDILTTLVKLAPQSSTFLTKAAINLLNRPPNSDAFPTDANWNLYNLAKAFAANPEAFQRFLAEHPKEAGTMLDAYTIRSSGVPAYEEALAEALDGALKPKSGVDEVRERAWINVINSIGSEHSLWIGGSLGTFPNSPVSRVLAKNIRPIFDNLARGQADKRAQEAYKQAVADGVENPPLPPPYLAPRAPWNTLDPAVSARFFGALMQDPATAKTLMNLAKEYVQDMDMGRFHPSDQGNYGAAAFYNYSARAGALSSLLLSGSTYAEWSDDEYAEWLADSILMPVDFADEFVPDVGKIPGTGKAKMLDEIKDRLKKMITDYMDGKTPDDAGTVANRLVNMQVDVMIKSLKEAGHGGLTSDEQATLRDAAMGRMLGALTNALKVRGG
;
A
#
# COMPACT_ATOMS: atom_id res chain seq x y z
N MET A 1 -42.76 -13.18 -7.57
CA MET A 1 -42.60 -11.83 -8.15
C MET A 1 -42.42 -10.88 -6.98
N PHE A 2 -41.20 -10.40 -6.72
CA PHE A 2 -40.97 -9.43 -5.63
C PHE A 2 -41.41 -8.05 -6.13
N MET A 3 -42.43 -7.46 -5.50
CA MET A 3 -42.71 -6.03 -5.62
C MET A 3 -41.76 -5.32 -4.67
N GLY A 4 -40.68 -4.75 -5.20
CA GLY A 4 -39.81 -3.86 -4.43
C GLY A 4 -40.07 -2.40 -4.78
N GLU A 5 -39.75 -1.50 -3.86
CA GLU A 5 -39.92 -0.05 -4.05
C GLU A 5 -38.77 0.51 -4.89
N PHE A 6 -39.07 1.23 -5.99
CA PHE A 6 -38.05 1.95 -6.76
C PHE A 6 -37.74 3.29 -6.10
N VAL A 7 -36.48 3.50 -5.73
CA VAL A 7 -36.05 4.70 -4.99
C VAL A 7 -34.87 5.33 -5.70
N GLY A 8 -34.93 6.66 -5.93
CA GLY A 8 -33.82 7.48 -6.45
C GLY A 8 -33.40 8.53 -5.41
N ILE A 9 -32.18 8.42 -4.86
CA ILE A 9 -31.67 9.34 -3.82
C ILE A 9 -30.28 9.86 -4.22
N ASP A 10 -30.07 11.18 -4.12
CA ASP A 10 -28.73 11.78 -4.10
C ASP A 10 -28.08 11.59 -2.73
N PRO A 11 -27.00 10.79 -2.59
CA PRO A 11 -26.39 10.49 -1.31
C PRO A 11 -25.86 11.72 -0.57
N LEU A 12 -25.32 12.71 -1.30
CA LEU A 12 -24.76 13.92 -0.68
C LEU A 12 -25.87 14.83 -0.15
N GLY A 13 -26.93 15.02 -0.93
CA GLY A 13 -28.12 15.74 -0.49
C GLY A 13 -28.80 15.07 0.70
N ALA A 14 -28.90 13.73 0.69
CA ALA A 14 -29.49 12.97 1.79
C ALA A 14 -28.65 13.03 3.07
N ASP A 15 -27.33 12.87 2.99
CA ASP A 15 -26.44 12.99 4.16
C ASP A 15 -26.52 14.41 4.77
N LYS A 16 -26.68 15.45 3.95
CA LYS A 16 -26.92 16.83 4.43
C LYS A 16 -28.28 16.96 5.12
N LEU A 17 -29.34 16.40 4.54
CA LEU A 17 -30.69 16.42 5.12
C LEU A 17 -30.75 15.65 6.45
N ILE A 18 -30.09 14.48 6.53
CA ILE A 18 -29.96 13.70 7.77
C ILE A 18 -29.36 14.56 8.89
N ARG A 19 -28.27 15.30 8.61
CA ARG A 19 -27.63 16.20 9.60
C ARG A 19 -28.55 17.35 10.01
N GLN A 20 -29.32 17.90 9.08
CA GLN A 20 -30.29 18.97 9.38
C GLN A 20 -31.44 18.46 10.25
N MET A 21 -31.98 17.27 9.95
CA MET A 21 -32.99 16.61 10.79
C MET A 21 -32.42 16.29 12.19
N GLU A 22 -31.16 15.87 12.28
CA GLU A 22 -30.42 15.63 13.53
C GLU A 22 -30.37 16.91 14.39
N THR A 23 -29.99 18.02 13.77
CA THR A 23 -29.93 19.33 14.42
C THR A 23 -31.32 19.79 14.89
N GLY A 24 -32.36 19.62 14.07
CA GLY A 24 -33.74 19.96 14.42
C GLY A 24 -34.28 19.11 15.58
N LYS A 25 -33.98 17.82 15.58
CA LYS A 25 -34.31 16.87 16.66
C LYS A 25 -33.64 17.27 17.98
N ASP A 26 -32.38 17.67 17.94
CA ASP A 26 -31.62 18.12 19.12
C ASP A 26 -32.18 19.42 19.72
N VAL A 27 -32.52 20.40 18.88
CA VAL A 27 -33.14 21.66 19.32
C VAL A 27 -34.50 21.39 20.00
N LEU A 28 -35.34 20.55 19.40
CA LEU A 28 -36.61 20.13 20.00
C LEU A 28 -36.40 19.33 21.29
N GLY A 29 -35.39 18.45 21.31
CA GLY A 29 -35.04 17.64 22.49
C GLY A 29 -34.56 18.47 23.68
N ARG A 30 -33.85 19.58 23.44
CA ARG A 30 -33.37 20.50 24.50
C ARG A 30 -34.46 21.42 25.03
N THR A 31 -35.38 21.85 24.17
CA THR A 31 -36.48 22.77 24.54
C THR A 31 -37.65 22.06 25.21
N ARG A 32 -37.85 20.77 24.89
CA ARG A 32 -38.99 19.96 25.40
C ARG A 32 -39.09 19.90 26.93
N PRO A 33 -38.04 19.56 27.70
CA PRO A 33 -38.18 19.42 29.16
C PRO A 33 -38.57 20.73 29.85
N GLY A 34 -38.05 21.86 29.39
CA GLY A 34 -38.39 23.17 29.94
C GLY A 34 -39.84 23.58 29.69
N LEU A 35 -40.38 23.26 28.51
CA LEU A 35 -41.79 23.49 28.18
C LEU A 35 -42.73 22.52 28.93
N GLU A 36 -42.37 21.24 29.04
CA GLU A 36 -43.14 20.27 29.82
C GLU A 36 -43.19 20.66 31.31
N SER A 37 -42.07 21.15 31.87
CA SER A 37 -42.00 21.66 33.23
C SER A 37 -42.85 22.92 33.42
N ALA A 38 -42.74 23.90 32.51
CA ALA A 38 -43.53 25.13 32.59
C ALA A 38 -45.04 24.88 32.47
N ILE A 39 -45.44 23.84 31.73
CA ILE A 39 -46.85 23.44 31.57
C ILE A 39 -47.36 22.68 32.77
N ALA A 40 -46.51 21.84 33.38
CA ALA A 40 -46.82 21.20 34.65
C ALA A 40 -47.01 22.23 35.77
N GLU A 41 -46.18 23.29 35.78
CA GLU A 41 -46.30 24.41 36.73
C GLU A 41 -47.52 25.30 36.47
N ALA A 42 -47.90 25.52 35.20
CA ALA A 42 -49.06 26.34 34.83
C ALA A 42 -50.43 25.68 35.11
N GLY A 43 -50.49 24.38 35.39
CA GLY A 43 -51.70 23.69 35.84
C GLY A 43 -52.79 23.48 34.76
N ALA A 44 -54.02 23.21 35.20
CA ALA A 44 -55.13 22.79 34.33
C ALA A 44 -55.63 23.88 33.35
N ASP A 45 -55.33 25.15 33.63
CA ASP A 45 -55.80 26.31 32.87
C ASP A 45 -54.94 26.64 31.64
N TRP A 46 -53.86 25.87 31.41
CA TRP A 46 -52.97 26.08 30.27
C TRP A 46 -53.57 25.57 28.95
N ALA A 47 -53.92 26.50 28.05
CA ALA A 47 -54.46 26.19 26.72
C ALA A 47 -53.45 25.57 25.73
N GLY A 48 -52.15 25.56 26.06
CA GLY A 48 -51.07 25.14 25.15
C GLY A 48 -50.73 23.64 25.13
N ARG A 49 -51.58 22.75 25.68
CA ARG A 49 -51.38 21.28 25.57
C ARG A 49 -51.27 20.82 24.11
N ALA A 50 -52.00 21.46 23.20
CA ALA A 50 -51.90 21.22 21.76
C ALA A 50 -50.49 21.50 21.20
N GLY A 51 -49.78 22.49 21.75
CA GLY A 51 -48.40 22.83 21.38
C GLY A 51 -47.39 21.74 21.76
N VAL A 52 -47.52 21.15 22.95
CA VAL A 52 -46.68 20.01 23.39
C VAL A 52 -46.91 18.78 22.54
N THR A 53 -48.18 18.43 22.28
CA THR A 53 -48.50 17.30 21.39
C THR A 53 -47.97 17.53 19.98
N ALA A 54 -48.05 18.75 19.45
CA ALA A 54 -47.44 19.09 18.16
C ALA A 54 -45.92 18.93 18.19
N MET A 55 -45.23 19.41 19.22
CA MET A 55 -43.78 19.21 19.39
C MET A 55 -43.38 17.74 19.48
N HIS A 56 -44.15 16.91 20.20
CA HIS A 56 -43.94 15.45 20.25
C HIS A 56 -44.09 14.81 18.88
N ARG A 57 -45.16 15.15 18.13
CA ARG A 57 -45.36 14.66 16.76
C ARG A 57 -44.25 15.11 15.82
N THR A 58 -43.79 16.36 15.93
CA THR A 58 -42.69 16.88 15.11
C THR A 58 -41.36 16.19 15.45
N TRP A 59 -41.06 15.98 16.73
CA TRP A 59 -39.87 15.25 17.14
C TRP A 59 -39.90 13.81 16.63
N TRP A 60 -41.04 13.12 16.78
CA TRP A 60 -41.25 11.76 16.31
C TRP A 60 -41.13 11.67 14.78
N PHE A 61 -41.74 12.61 14.05
CA PHE A 61 -41.62 12.71 12.60
C PHE A 61 -40.16 12.88 12.16
N PHE A 62 -39.38 13.76 12.80
CA PHE A 62 -37.96 13.90 12.50
C PHE A 62 -37.18 12.62 12.82
N HIS A 63 -37.51 11.96 13.92
CA HIS A 63 -36.87 10.70 14.31
C HIS A 63 -37.12 9.59 13.28
N GLU A 64 -38.38 9.33 12.93
CA GLU A 64 -38.76 8.31 11.96
C GLU A 64 -38.25 8.62 10.56
N SER A 65 -38.40 9.86 10.09
CA SER A 65 -37.92 10.28 8.76
C SER A 65 -36.41 10.18 8.63
N GLN A 66 -35.68 10.55 9.69
CA GLN A 66 -34.22 10.42 9.73
C GLN A 66 -33.79 8.94 9.67
N GLN A 67 -34.43 8.08 10.47
CA GLN A 67 -34.12 6.65 10.49
C GLN A 67 -34.42 5.97 9.15
N ASP A 68 -35.56 6.29 8.55
CA ASP A 68 -35.96 5.76 7.24
C ASP A 68 -34.99 6.22 6.15
N LEU A 69 -34.73 7.53 6.04
CA LEU A 69 -33.81 8.08 5.04
C LEU A 69 -32.40 7.50 5.18
N LYS A 70 -31.88 7.37 6.42
CA LYS A 70 -30.57 6.76 6.68
C LYS A 70 -30.52 5.31 6.20
N TRP A 71 -31.52 4.50 6.56
CA TRP A 71 -31.58 3.10 6.12
C TRP A 71 -31.69 2.97 4.59
N ARG A 72 -32.49 3.82 3.94
CA ARG A 72 -32.63 3.85 2.49
C ARG A 72 -31.30 4.17 1.80
N VAL A 73 -30.59 5.21 2.27
CA VAL A 73 -29.27 5.60 1.75
C VAL A 73 -28.25 4.48 1.95
N ASP A 74 -28.19 3.88 3.14
CA ASP A 74 -27.26 2.78 3.45
C ASP A 74 -27.52 1.56 2.56
N THR A 75 -28.81 1.23 2.31
CA THR A 75 -29.22 0.15 1.40
C THR A 75 -28.82 0.45 -0.04
N LEU A 76 -29.08 1.66 -0.54
CA LEU A 76 -28.72 2.05 -1.90
C LEU A 76 -27.20 2.05 -2.14
N LYS A 77 -26.41 2.54 -1.17
CA LYS A 77 -24.94 2.50 -1.21
C LYS A 77 -24.40 1.06 -1.31
N ARG A 78 -25.15 0.06 -0.83
CA ARG A 78 -24.82 -1.37 -0.94
C ARG A 78 -25.26 -2.00 -2.26
N MET A 79 -26.41 -1.59 -2.79
CA MET A 79 -27.00 -2.19 -3.99
C MET A 79 -26.44 -1.63 -5.30
N VAL A 80 -25.94 -0.38 -5.31
CA VAL A 80 -25.45 0.29 -6.52
C VAL A 80 -23.91 0.37 -6.52
N PRO A 81 -23.22 -0.02 -7.61
CA PRO A 81 -21.76 0.11 -7.70
C PRO A 81 -21.31 1.57 -7.48
N THR A 82 -20.39 1.77 -6.53
CA THR A 82 -19.91 3.05 -5.98
C THR A 82 -19.24 4.02 -6.98
N GLN A 83 -19.22 3.72 -8.28
CA GLN A 83 -18.57 4.56 -9.29
C GLN A 83 -19.47 5.64 -9.92
N GLN A 84 -20.78 5.64 -9.66
CA GLN A 84 -21.66 6.66 -10.22
C GLN A 84 -21.75 7.88 -9.30
N LYS A 85 -21.14 9.00 -9.72
CA LYS A 85 -21.45 10.33 -9.19
C LYS A 85 -22.85 10.71 -9.68
N GLY A 86 -23.85 10.67 -8.80
CA GLY A 86 -25.23 11.03 -9.15
C GLY A 86 -26.28 10.37 -8.26
N MET A 87 -27.54 10.46 -8.69
CA MET A 87 -28.68 9.83 -8.03
C MET A 87 -28.54 8.30 -8.06
N LEU A 88 -28.54 7.66 -6.89
CA LEU A 88 -28.53 6.20 -6.77
C LEU A 88 -29.95 5.69 -6.92
N THR A 89 -30.18 4.78 -7.87
CA THR A 89 -31.47 4.13 -8.07
C THR A 89 -31.39 2.64 -7.83
N ALA A 90 -32.25 2.08 -6.97
CA ALA A 90 -32.42 0.64 -6.84
C ALA A 90 -33.84 0.27 -6.41
N THR A 91 -34.14 -1.03 -6.53
CA THR A 91 -35.37 -1.63 -6.02
C THR A 91 -35.12 -2.18 -4.62
N MET A 92 -35.72 -1.60 -3.59
CA MET A 92 -35.57 -2.08 -2.22
C MET A 92 -36.37 -3.37 -2.00
N PRO A 93 -35.84 -4.37 -1.27
CA PRO A 93 -36.51 -5.64 -1.03
C PRO A 93 -37.67 -5.55 -0.01
N PHE A 94 -37.70 -4.49 0.80
CA PHE A 94 -38.71 -4.26 1.84
C PHE A 94 -39.19 -2.82 1.82
N SER A 95 -40.38 -2.57 2.35
CA SER A 95 -40.98 -1.23 2.38
C SER A 95 -40.53 -0.41 3.60
N ASN A 96 -40.05 -1.09 4.66
CA ASN A 96 -39.54 -0.47 5.88
C ASN A 96 -38.63 -1.43 6.68
N GLN A 97 -37.89 -0.88 7.65
CA GLN A 97 -36.99 -1.63 8.54
C GLN A 97 -37.68 -2.72 9.37
N THR A 98 -38.92 -2.50 9.80
CA THR A 98 -39.66 -3.45 10.65
C THR A 98 -40.00 -4.71 9.87
N GLU A 99 -40.48 -4.56 8.64
CA GLU A 99 -40.75 -5.65 7.71
C GLU A 99 -39.47 -6.45 7.42
N ALA A 100 -38.37 -5.75 7.11
CA ALA A 100 -37.06 -6.35 6.91
C ALA A 100 -36.61 -7.18 8.12
N ALA A 101 -36.73 -6.63 9.33
CA ALA A 101 -36.33 -7.32 10.56
C ALA A 101 -37.21 -8.54 10.90
N GLN A 102 -38.52 -8.46 10.64
CA GLN A 102 -39.43 -9.59 10.86
C GLN A 102 -39.17 -10.73 9.87
N ALA A 103 -38.96 -10.42 8.60
CA ALA A 103 -38.59 -11.40 7.58
C ALA A 103 -37.27 -12.10 7.95
N ALA A 104 -36.28 -11.32 8.38
CA ALA A 104 -34.98 -11.84 8.80
C ALA A 104 -35.08 -12.84 9.97
N LYS A 105 -35.88 -12.54 11.00
CA LYS A 105 -36.11 -13.44 12.14
C LYS A 105 -36.77 -14.75 11.72
N LYS A 106 -37.73 -14.69 10.80
CA LYS A 106 -38.40 -15.89 10.25
C LYS A 106 -37.42 -16.76 9.46
N ASP A 107 -36.61 -16.15 8.60
CA ASP A 107 -35.63 -16.86 7.79
C ASP A 107 -34.51 -17.45 8.67
N ALA A 108 -34.06 -16.73 9.72
CA ALA A 108 -33.12 -17.24 10.72
C ALA A 108 -33.67 -18.48 11.43
N ALA A 109 -34.93 -18.45 11.88
CA ALA A 109 -35.56 -19.58 12.57
C ALA A 109 -35.63 -20.82 11.67
N ALA A 110 -35.95 -20.65 10.38
CA ALA A 110 -35.97 -21.74 9.42
C ALA A 110 -34.58 -22.35 9.19
N ILE A 111 -33.54 -21.52 9.10
CA ILE A 111 -32.15 -21.99 8.97
C ILE A 111 -31.72 -22.74 10.24
N THR A 112 -32.00 -22.22 11.42
CA THR A 112 -31.63 -22.85 12.69
C THR A 112 -32.31 -24.21 12.87
N GLU A 113 -33.59 -24.32 12.51
CA GLU A 113 -34.31 -25.59 12.55
C GLU A 113 -33.74 -26.60 11.56
N ALA A 114 -33.42 -26.18 10.32
CA ALA A 114 -32.77 -27.05 9.34
C ALA A 114 -31.36 -27.48 9.80
N LEU A 115 -30.59 -26.57 10.41
CA LEU A 115 -29.26 -26.87 10.93
C LEU A 115 -29.32 -27.88 12.07
N LYS A 116 -30.30 -27.75 12.98
CA LYS A 116 -30.52 -28.73 14.06
C LYS A 116 -30.80 -30.13 13.51
N ARG A 117 -31.65 -30.25 12.48
CA ARG A 117 -31.89 -31.54 11.80
C ARG A 117 -30.66 -32.07 11.10
N HIS A 118 -29.84 -31.18 10.53
CA HIS A 118 -28.56 -31.59 9.99
C HIS A 118 -27.64 -32.16 11.06
N ASP A 119 -27.57 -31.56 12.24
CA ASP A 119 -26.77 -32.05 13.36
C ASP A 119 -27.22 -33.42 13.88
N GLU A 120 -28.52 -33.72 13.80
CA GLU A 120 -29.08 -35.01 14.21
C GLU A 120 -28.79 -36.13 13.19
N HIS A 121 -28.68 -35.81 11.89
CA HIS A 121 -28.59 -36.80 10.82
C HIS A 121 -27.25 -36.85 10.08
N LEU A 122 -26.46 -35.77 10.10
CA LEU A 122 -25.14 -35.60 9.47
C LEU A 122 -25.04 -36.15 8.03
N SER A 123 -26.06 -35.88 7.21
CA SER A 123 -26.13 -36.38 5.83
C SER A 123 -26.13 -35.25 4.80
N GLY A 124 -25.74 -35.57 3.56
CA GLY A 124 -25.82 -34.61 2.45
C GLY A 124 -27.26 -34.15 2.15
N GLN A 125 -28.25 -34.99 2.43
CA GLN A 125 -29.67 -34.64 2.27
C GLN A 125 -30.12 -33.63 3.33
N SER A 126 -29.75 -33.81 4.59
CA SER A 126 -30.08 -32.82 5.63
C SER A 126 -29.32 -31.50 5.44
N TRP A 127 -28.11 -31.52 4.86
CA TRP A 127 -27.43 -30.29 4.44
C TRP A 127 -28.14 -29.55 3.30
N ALA A 128 -28.70 -30.28 2.33
CA ALA A 128 -29.47 -29.67 1.24
C ALA A 128 -30.73 -28.94 1.77
N GLU A 129 -31.31 -29.38 2.89
CA GLU A 129 -32.40 -28.66 3.56
C GLU A 129 -31.95 -27.33 4.15
N VAL A 130 -30.73 -27.27 4.72
CA VAL A 130 -30.12 -26.01 5.19
C VAL A 130 -29.91 -25.04 4.03
N GLU A 131 -29.33 -25.51 2.92
CA GLU A 131 -29.14 -24.69 1.71
C GLU A 131 -30.47 -24.21 1.13
N LYS A 132 -31.52 -25.05 1.17
CA LYS A 132 -32.87 -24.68 0.73
C LYS A 132 -33.50 -23.62 1.64
N ALA A 133 -33.35 -23.72 2.96
CA ALA A 133 -33.80 -22.68 3.89
C ALA A 133 -33.06 -21.36 3.64
N ALA A 134 -31.75 -21.44 3.39
CA ALA A 134 -30.91 -20.28 3.11
C ALA A 134 -31.21 -19.58 1.77
N ALA A 135 -31.84 -20.27 0.81
CA ALA A 135 -32.17 -19.67 -0.49
C ALA A 135 -33.09 -18.45 -0.37
N ALA A 136 -33.87 -18.34 0.71
CA ALA A 136 -34.73 -17.18 1.00
C ALA A 136 -33.95 -15.86 1.16
N LEU A 137 -32.66 -15.92 1.54
CA LEU A 137 -31.81 -14.75 1.79
C LEU A 137 -31.42 -14.01 0.50
N LYS A 138 -31.52 -14.69 -0.66
CA LYS A 138 -31.09 -14.15 -1.94
C LYS A 138 -31.86 -12.87 -2.29
N GLY A 139 -31.12 -11.79 -2.53
CA GLY A 139 -31.68 -10.47 -2.85
C GLY A 139 -32.18 -9.67 -1.64
N ARG A 140 -32.02 -10.18 -0.41
CA ARG A 140 -32.44 -9.51 0.83
C ARG A 140 -31.26 -9.09 1.72
N VAL A 141 -30.14 -9.80 1.66
CA VAL A 141 -28.96 -9.59 2.53
C VAL A 141 -28.18 -8.30 2.27
N ASP A 142 -28.47 -7.61 1.17
CA ASP A 142 -27.92 -6.27 0.89
C ASP A 142 -28.66 -5.17 1.68
N ASP A 143 -29.82 -5.48 2.27
CA ASP A 143 -30.53 -4.60 3.21
C ASP A 143 -29.90 -4.68 4.61
N PRO A 144 -29.37 -3.57 5.16
CA PRO A 144 -28.69 -3.56 6.46
C PRO A 144 -29.58 -3.93 7.66
N ALA A 145 -30.88 -3.60 7.62
CA ALA A 145 -31.81 -3.91 8.70
C ALA A 145 -32.18 -5.39 8.70
N TYR A 146 -32.45 -5.95 7.52
CA TYR A 146 -32.64 -7.40 7.35
C TYR A 146 -31.39 -8.15 7.80
N ALA A 147 -30.21 -7.76 7.31
CA ALA A 147 -28.96 -8.43 7.59
C ALA A 147 -28.60 -8.40 9.09
N ALA A 148 -28.75 -7.25 9.76
CA ALA A 148 -28.49 -7.14 11.18
C ALA A 148 -29.45 -8.00 12.01
N ALA A 149 -30.74 -8.02 11.69
CA ALA A 149 -31.73 -8.83 12.39
C ALA A 149 -31.52 -10.34 12.16
N LEU A 150 -31.12 -10.74 10.94
CA LEU A 150 -30.78 -12.12 10.60
C LEU A 150 -29.61 -12.60 11.45
N LEU A 151 -28.53 -11.80 11.50
CA LEU A 151 -27.34 -12.12 12.26
C LEU A 151 -27.63 -12.13 13.76
N ALA A 152 -28.35 -11.15 14.29
CA ALA A 152 -28.76 -11.15 15.70
C ALA A 152 -29.58 -12.39 16.09
N ALA A 153 -30.44 -12.89 15.19
CA ALA A 153 -31.25 -14.08 15.43
C ALA A 153 -30.47 -15.40 15.30
N LEU A 154 -29.50 -15.49 14.38
CA LEU A 154 -28.61 -16.66 14.25
C LEU A 154 -27.56 -16.72 15.38
N GLY A 155 -27.01 -15.56 15.74
CA GLY A 155 -25.88 -15.43 16.64
C GLY A 155 -24.54 -15.89 16.04
N PRO A 156 -23.40 -15.49 16.64
CA PRO A 156 -22.07 -15.82 16.11
C PRO A 156 -21.77 -17.32 16.02
N THR A 157 -22.27 -18.13 16.95
CA THR A 157 -21.99 -19.56 17.01
C THR A 157 -22.62 -20.32 15.84
N ALA A 158 -23.91 -20.12 15.59
CA ALA A 158 -24.59 -20.76 14.46
C ALA A 158 -24.03 -20.24 13.13
N PHE A 159 -23.72 -18.94 13.05
CA PHE A 159 -23.07 -18.34 11.89
C PHE A 159 -21.75 -19.02 11.54
N GLN A 160 -20.83 -19.16 12.49
CA GLN A 160 -19.55 -19.86 12.27
C GLN A 160 -19.74 -21.33 11.90
N LYS A 161 -20.71 -21.99 12.54
CA LYS A 161 -21.05 -23.39 12.27
C LYS A 161 -21.53 -23.59 10.83
N LEU A 162 -22.38 -22.70 10.31
CA LEU A 162 -22.83 -22.75 8.91
C LEU A 162 -21.67 -22.66 7.92
N PHE A 163 -20.67 -21.80 8.17
CA PHE A 163 -19.45 -21.77 7.35
C PHE A 163 -18.67 -23.07 7.45
N ARG A 164 -18.43 -23.56 8.67
CA ARG A 164 -17.63 -24.77 8.91
C ARG A 164 -18.26 -26.01 8.30
N ASP A 165 -19.56 -26.20 8.50
CA ASP A 165 -20.28 -27.36 7.96
C ASP A 165 -20.39 -27.28 6.44
N TRP A 166 -20.54 -26.07 5.86
CA TRP A 166 -20.42 -25.89 4.41
C TRP A 166 -19.03 -26.31 3.91
N MET A 167 -17.96 -25.85 4.56
CA MET A 167 -16.59 -26.20 4.18
C MET A 167 -16.35 -27.71 4.30
N ASN A 168 -16.81 -28.34 5.37
CA ASN A 168 -16.69 -29.79 5.57
C ASN A 168 -17.45 -30.59 4.50
N ASN A 169 -18.64 -30.14 4.09
CA ASN A 169 -19.47 -30.86 3.13
C ASN A 169 -19.12 -30.58 1.66
N ARG A 170 -18.65 -29.37 1.33
CA ARG A 170 -18.49 -28.90 -0.06
C ARG A 170 -17.05 -28.61 -0.46
N ALA A 171 -16.14 -28.44 0.51
CA ALA A 171 -14.74 -28.06 0.32
C ALA A 171 -13.78 -28.82 1.26
N ALA A 172 -14.11 -30.07 1.59
CA ALA A 172 -13.35 -30.91 2.53
C ALA A 172 -11.84 -30.89 2.23
N GLY A 173 -11.02 -30.74 3.27
CA GLY A 173 -9.55 -30.67 3.18
C GLY A 173 -8.97 -29.25 3.13
N ASN A 174 -9.77 -28.21 2.87
CA ASN A 174 -9.29 -26.82 2.74
C ASN A 174 -9.27 -26.04 4.07
N ARG A 175 -8.59 -26.57 5.10
CA ARG A 175 -8.50 -25.91 6.43
C ARG A 175 -7.65 -24.63 6.44
N ARG A 176 -6.83 -24.43 5.41
CA ARG A 176 -6.05 -23.19 5.20
C ARG A 176 -6.68 -22.28 4.13
N GLY A 177 -8.01 -22.21 4.10
CA GLY A 177 -8.75 -21.28 3.23
C GLY A 177 -9.21 -21.88 1.92
N LEU A 178 -10.19 -21.22 1.31
CA LEU A 178 -10.82 -21.71 0.08
C LEU A 178 -9.95 -21.49 -1.16
N THR A 179 -9.79 -22.55 -1.96
CA THR A 179 -9.25 -22.46 -3.33
C THR A 179 -10.15 -21.54 -4.20
N PRO A 180 -9.67 -21.00 -5.33
CA PRO A 180 -10.46 -20.13 -6.20
C PRO A 180 -11.78 -20.76 -6.64
N GLU A 181 -11.76 -22.05 -6.99
CA GLU A 181 -12.95 -22.82 -7.38
C GLU A 181 -13.94 -23.00 -6.22
N SER A 182 -13.42 -23.28 -5.02
CA SER A 182 -14.25 -23.42 -3.82
C SER A 182 -14.81 -22.08 -3.37
N ALA A 183 -14.04 -21.00 -3.47
CA ALA A 183 -14.49 -19.65 -3.18
C ALA A 183 -15.61 -19.21 -4.15
N LYS A 184 -15.53 -19.58 -5.43
CA LYS A 184 -16.61 -19.32 -6.39
C LYS A 184 -17.91 -20.03 -5.99
N ARG A 185 -17.83 -21.34 -5.68
CA ARG A 185 -18.98 -22.12 -5.18
C ARG A 185 -19.53 -21.57 -3.87
N ALA A 186 -18.66 -21.12 -2.96
CA ALA A 186 -19.06 -20.51 -1.70
C ALA A 186 -19.80 -19.18 -1.93
N GLY A 187 -19.32 -18.36 -2.87
CA GLY A 187 -19.93 -17.09 -3.24
C GLY A 187 -21.33 -17.22 -3.84
N ASP A 188 -21.57 -18.28 -4.63
CA ASP A 188 -22.89 -18.59 -5.21
C ASP A 188 -23.84 -19.26 -4.20
N GLY A 189 -23.30 -19.78 -3.09
CA GLY A 189 -24.03 -20.52 -2.07
C GLY A 189 -24.31 -19.76 -0.78
N LEU A 190 -24.64 -20.51 0.26
CA LEU A 190 -24.91 -20.00 1.61
C LEU A 190 -23.76 -19.12 2.17
N PRO A 191 -22.47 -19.49 2.08
CA PRO A 191 -21.38 -18.66 2.60
C PRO A 191 -21.35 -17.25 2.00
N GLY A 192 -21.62 -17.11 0.70
CA GLY A 192 -21.68 -15.82 0.01
C GLY A 192 -22.83 -14.95 0.53
N LEU A 193 -24.00 -15.54 0.78
CA LEU A 193 -25.15 -14.84 1.37
C LEU A 193 -24.85 -14.37 2.80
N LEU A 194 -24.21 -15.22 3.60
CA LEU A 194 -23.80 -14.88 4.97
C LEU A 194 -22.71 -13.80 5.00
N ALA A 195 -21.72 -13.87 4.09
CA ALA A 195 -20.66 -12.87 3.99
C ALA A 195 -21.22 -11.50 3.59
N LYS A 196 -22.20 -11.46 2.69
CA LYS A 196 -22.92 -10.23 2.32
C LYS A 196 -23.75 -9.69 3.48
N ALA A 197 -24.50 -10.55 4.17
CA ALA A 197 -25.25 -10.14 5.35
C ALA A 197 -24.31 -9.52 6.41
N PHE A 198 -23.18 -10.19 6.69
CA PHE A 198 -22.19 -9.67 7.62
C PHE A 198 -21.65 -8.32 7.19
N ALA A 199 -21.26 -8.17 5.91
CA ALA A 199 -20.80 -6.90 5.38
C ALA A 199 -21.86 -5.79 5.58
N SER A 200 -23.09 -6.01 5.12
CA SER A 200 -24.19 -5.03 5.20
C SER A 200 -24.48 -4.57 6.63
N ALA A 201 -24.51 -5.51 7.58
CA ALA A 201 -24.74 -5.21 8.98
C ALA A 201 -23.54 -4.50 9.64
N GLU A 202 -22.31 -4.90 9.30
CA GLU A 202 -21.09 -4.32 9.85
C GLU A 202 -20.89 -2.87 9.39
N SER A 203 -21.01 -2.60 8.09
CA SER A 203 -20.80 -1.24 7.55
C SER A 203 -21.84 -0.24 8.02
N SER A 204 -23.03 -0.70 8.39
CA SER A 204 -24.09 0.16 8.93
C SER A 204 -23.96 0.39 10.44
N GLY A 205 -22.96 -0.22 11.10
CA GLY A 205 -22.74 -0.11 12.54
C GLY A 205 -23.83 -0.78 13.37
N ARG A 206 -24.57 -1.73 12.80
CA ARG A 206 -25.73 -2.40 13.44
C ARG A 206 -25.38 -3.74 14.10
N LEU A 207 -24.14 -4.20 13.98
CA LEU A 207 -23.68 -5.40 14.68
C LEU A 207 -23.43 -5.12 16.16
N GLY A 208 -23.93 -6.02 17.02
CA GLY A 208 -23.67 -6.00 18.45
C GLY A 208 -22.21 -6.35 18.82
N THR A 209 -21.86 -6.14 20.08
CA THR A 209 -20.49 -6.36 20.61
C THR A 209 -20.07 -7.83 20.56
N GLU A 210 -21.02 -8.77 20.55
CA GLU A 210 -20.76 -10.20 20.38
C GLU A 210 -20.06 -10.52 19.05
N TRP A 211 -20.31 -9.73 18.02
CA TRP A 211 -19.65 -9.89 16.72
C TRP A 211 -18.21 -9.43 16.77
N GLN A 212 -17.88 -8.40 17.54
CA GLN A 212 -16.50 -7.98 17.75
C GLN A 212 -15.68 -9.12 18.37
N LYS A 213 -16.22 -9.75 19.41
CA LYS A 213 -15.61 -10.93 20.05
C LYS A 213 -15.49 -12.12 19.09
N MET A 214 -16.47 -12.32 18.19
CA MET A 214 -16.37 -13.32 17.14
C MET A 214 -15.18 -13.04 16.22
N VAL A 215 -15.02 -11.81 15.74
CA VAL A 215 -13.90 -11.46 14.86
C VAL A 215 -12.54 -11.72 15.50
N GLU A 216 -12.43 -11.52 16.80
CA GLU A 216 -11.21 -11.77 17.57
C GLU A 216 -10.90 -13.26 17.78
N THR A 217 -11.93 -14.12 17.82
CA THR A 217 -11.79 -15.53 18.22
C THR A 217 -12.05 -16.52 17.09
N ALA A 218 -12.59 -16.06 15.96
CA ALA A 218 -12.94 -16.91 14.85
C ALA A 218 -11.68 -17.56 14.21
N PRO A 219 -11.82 -18.79 13.69
CA PRO A 219 -10.82 -19.40 12.82
C PRO A 219 -10.45 -18.53 11.61
N SER A 220 -9.19 -18.62 11.19
CA SER A 220 -8.63 -17.83 10.10
C SER A 220 -9.28 -18.11 8.74
N ASP A 221 -9.67 -19.36 8.47
CA ASP A 221 -10.39 -19.77 7.27
C ASP A 221 -11.76 -19.09 7.18
N ILE A 222 -12.49 -18.94 8.29
CA ILE A 222 -13.76 -18.22 8.33
C ILE A 222 -13.55 -16.73 8.06
N LEU A 223 -12.61 -16.08 8.76
CA LEU A 223 -12.33 -14.66 8.58
C LEU A 223 -11.88 -14.32 7.15
N THR A 224 -10.97 -15.13 6.59
CA THR A 224 -10.49 -14.94 5.22
C THR A 224 -11.55 -15.27 4.18
N THR A 225 -12.45 -16.22 4.45
CA THR A 225 -13.61 -16.47 3.61
C THR A 225 -14.56 -15.26 3.60
N LEU A 226 -14.81 -14.63 4.75
CA LEU A 226 -15.68 -13.43 4.82
C LEU A 226 -15.14 -12.27 3.98
N VAL A 227 -13.84 -11.97 4.07
CA VAL A 227 -13.21 -10.91 3.23
C VAL A 227 -13.10 -11.30 1.77
N LYS A 228 -13.04 -12.60 1.45
CA LYS A 228 -12.98 -13.09 0.07
C LYS A 228 -14.33 -13.01 -0.63
N LEU A 229 -15.42 -13.33 0.06
CA LEU A 229 -16.73 -13.50 -0.56
C LEU A 229 -17.56 -12.22 -0.65
N ALA A 230 -17.25 -11.20 0.14
CA ALA A 230 -17.94 -9.92 0.09
C ALA A 230 -16.98 -8.76 0.42
N PRO A 231 -17.19 -7.55 -0.16
CA PRO A 231 -16.42 -6.37 0.18
C PRO A 231 -16.78 -5.89 1.59
N GLN A 232 -15.90 -6.24 2.53
CA GLN A 232 -15.98 -5.85 3.93
C GLN A 232 -15.43 -4.44 4.15
N SER A 233 -15.72 -3.83 5.30
CA SER A 233 -15.10 -2.57 5.67
C SER A 233 -13.57 -2.71 5.79
N SER A 234 -12.86 -1.61 5.59
CA SER A 234 -11.42 -1.54 5.84
C SER A 234 -11.07 -1.95 7.27
N THR A 235 -11.90 -1.56 8.26
CA THR A 235 -11.73 -1.92 9.67
C THR A 235 -11.77 -3.44 9.87
N PHE A 236 -12.76 -4.12 9.29
CA PHE A 236 -12.86 -5.57 9.40
C PHE A 236 -11.73 -6.27 8.66
N LEU A 237 -11.40 -5.82 7.44
CA LEU A 237 -10.29 -6.38 6.66
C LEU A 237 -8.96 -6.29 7.41
N THR A 238 -8.67 -5.13 8.02
CA THR A 238 -7.48 -4.93 8.88
C THR A 238 -7.48 -5.88 10.07
N LYS A 239 -8.61 -6.04 10.79
CA LYS A 239 -8.70 -6.98 11.92
C LYS A 239 -8.48 -8.43 11.47
N ALA A 240 -9.07 -8.84 10.35
CA ALA A 240 -8.88 -10.16 9.78
C ALA A 240 -7.40 -10.39 9.41
N ALA A 241 -6.75 -9.38 8.83
CA ALA A 241 -5.31 -9.42 8.50
C ALA A 241 -4.45 -9.57 9.76
N ILE A 242 -4.67 -8.75 10.79
CA ILE A 242 -3.93 -8.80 12.05
C ILE A 242 -4.07 -10.17 12.71
N ASN A 243 -5.29 -10.70 12.77
CA ASN A 243 -5.56 -12.01 13.35
C ASN A 243 -4.91 -13.16 12.55
N LEU A 244 -4.86 -13.06 11.22
CA LEU A 244 -4.22 -14.06 10.39
C LEU A 244 -2.69 -14.01 10.54
N LEU A 245 -2.10 -12.82 10.46
CA LEU A 245 -0.65 -12.62 10.36
C LEU A 245 0.08 -12.72 11.70
N ASN A 246 -0.63 -12.62 12.82
CA ASN A 246 -0.07 -12.88 14.16
C ASN A 246 -0.15 -14.35 14.59
N ARG A 247 -0.74 -15.23 13.78
CA ARG A 247 -0.73 -16.67 14.05
C ARG A 247 0.55 -17.31 13.51
N PRO A 248 1.06 -18.37 14.16
CA PRO A 248 2.13 -19.16 13.59
C PRO A 248 1.74 -19.62 12.17
N PRO A 249 2.61 -19.53 11.15
CA PRO A 249 2.27 -19.86 9.77
C PRO A 249 1.63 -21.24 9.61
N ASN A 250 1.97 -22.19 10.49
CA ASN A 250 1.52 -23.58 10.48
C ASN A 250 0.56 -23.95 11.62
N SER A 251 -0.08 -22.98 12.29
CA SER A 251 -0.91 -23.29 13.48
C SER A 251 -2.13 -24.16 13.17
N ASP A 252 -2.61 -24.14 11.92
CA ASP A 252 -3.94 -24.66 11.58
C ASP A 252 -3.91 -25.88 10.62
N ALA A 253 -2.74 -26.34 10.14
CA ALA A 253 -2.58 -27.56 9.32
C ALA A 253 -1.10 -28.01 9.18
N PHE A 254 -0.83 -29.04 8.36
CA PHE A 254 0.54 -29.51 8.12
C PHE A 254 1.37 -28.44 7.37
N PRO A 255 2.68 -28.31 7.65
CA PRO A 255 3.56 -27.31 7.03
C PRO A 255 3.60 -27.34 5.49
N THR A 256 3.22 -28.47 4.88
CA THR A 256 3.21 -28.70 3.43
C THR A 256 1.90 -28.29 2.74
N ASP A 257 0.83 -27.99 3.49
CA ASP A 257 -0.47 -27.70 2.90
C ASP A 257 -0.54 -26.27 2.34
N ALA A 258 -1.12 -26.10 1.16
CA ALA A 258 -1.25 -24.79 0.52
C ALA A 258 -2.12 -23.82 1.35
N ASN A 259 -1.58 -22.64 1.65
CA ASN A 259 -2.19 -21.59 2.46
C ASN A 259 -2.98 -20.57 1.61
N TRP A 260 -4.21 -20.94 1.26
CA TRP A 260 -5.13 -20.07 0.53
C TRP A 260 -5.65 -18.88 1.36
N ASN A 261 -5.53 -18.89 2.69
CA ASN A 261 -5.90 -17.75 3.54
C ASN A 261 -5.09 -16.49 3.17
N LEU A 262 -3.77 -16.62 2.97
CA LEU A 262 -2.89 -15.52 2.57
C LEU A 262 -3.22 -15.01 1.16
N TYR A 263 -3.44 -15.92 0.20
CA TYR A 263 -3.90 -15.56 -1.14
C TYR A 263 -5.23 -14.80 -1.13
N ASN A 264 -6.21 -15.28 -0.38
CA ASN A 264 -7.52 -14.64 -0.28
C ASN A 264 -7.44 -13.27 0.39
N LEU A 265 -6.59 -13.12 1.41
CA LEU A 265 -6.31 -11.83 2.05
C LEU A 265 -5.67 -10.84 1.05
N ALA A 266 -4.65 -11.27 0.31
CA ALA A 266 -4.02 -10.44 -0.71
C ALA A 266 -5.01 -9.99 -1.81
N LYS A 267 -5.87 -10.90 -2.29
CA LYS A 267 -6.94 -10.54 -3.24
C LYS A 267 -7.97 -9.57 -2.64
N ALA A 268 -8.29 -9.69 -1.35
CA ALA A 268 -9.19 -8.75 -0.67
C ALA A 268 -8.56 -7.34 -0.57
N PHE A 269 -7.26 -7.26 -0.29
CA PHE A 269 -6.51 -6.01 -0.30
C PHE A 269 -6.37 -5.41 -1.71
N ALA A 270 -6.15 -6.24 -2.74
CA ALA A 270 -6.14 -5.78 -4.13
C ALA A 270 -7.47 -5.14 -4.55
N ALA A 271 -8.59 -5.67 -4.04
CA ALA A 271 -9.92 -5.09 -4.26
C ALA A 271 -10.18 -3.79 -3.45
N ASN A 272 -9.38 -3.50 -2.43
CA ASN A 272 -9.48 -2.29 -1.61
C ASN A 272 -8.09 -1.65 -1.36
N PRO A 273 -7.51 -0.99 -2.38
CA PRO A 273 -6.16 -0.42 -2.31
C PRO A 273 -5.93 0.58 -1.16
N GLU A 274 -6.94 1.39 -0.82
CA GLU A 274 -6.84 2.37 0.26
C GLU A 274 -6.76 1.69 1.64
N ALA A 275 -7.50 0.60 1.84
CA ALA A 275 -7.40 -0.21 3.04
C ALA A 275 -6.00 -0.83 3.16
N PHE A 276 -5.45 -1.35 2.06
CA PHE A 276 -4.11 -1.92 2.09
C PHE A 276 -3.03 -0.86 2.31
N GLN A 277 -3.16 0.32 1.71
CA GLN A 277 -2.26 1.45 1.95
C GLN A 277 -2.23 1.85 3.44
N ARG A 278 -3.40 1.97 4.08
CA ARG A 278 -3.49 2.20 5.54
C ARG A 278 -2.88 1.05 6.33
N PHE A 279 -3.17 -0.18 5.95
CA PHE A 279 -2.63 -1.36 6.62
C PHE A 279 -1.09 -1.38 6.60
N LEU A 280 -0.47 -1.13 5.44
CA LEU A 280 0.98 -1.01 5.30
C LEU A 280 1.54 0.14 6.15
N ALA A 281 0.84 1.26 6.26
CA ALA A 281 1.28 2.43 7.01
C ALA A 281 1.15 2.28 8.55
N GLU A 282 0.11 1.59 9.02
CA GLU A 282 -0.30 1.58 10.45
C GLU A 282 0.04 0.26 11.16
N HIS A 283 0.28 -0.82 10.42
CA HIS A 283 0.56 -2.16 10.96
C HIS A 283 1.89 -2.74 10.42
N PRO A 284 3.05 -2.09 10.69
CA PRO A 284 4.33 -2.45 10.09
C PRO A 284 4.80 -3.88 10.42
N LYS A 285 4.45 -4.40 11.60
CA LYS A 285 4.79 -5.78 12.01
C LYS A 285 4.07 -6.79 11.11
N GLU A 286 2.75 -6.67 11.01
CA GLU A 286 1.92 -7.59 10.24
C GLU A 286 2.16 -7.42 8.72
N ALA A 287 2.32 -6.19 8.24
CA ALA A 287 2.74 -5.90 6.88
C ALA A 287 4.10 -6.56 6.57
N GLY A 288 5.06 -6.47 7.49
CA GLY A 288 6.34 -7.15 7.39
C GLY A 288 6.18 -8.67 7.25
N THR A 289 5.35 -9.31 8.09
CA THR A 289 5.06 -10.75 7.95
C THR A 289 4.46 -11.10 6.59
N MET A 290 3.55 -10.27 6.06
CA MET A 290 2.91 -10.51 4.76
C MET A 290 3.91 -10.39 3.59
N LEU A 291 4.83 -9.44 3.69
CA LEU A 291 5.90 -9.16 2.72
C LEU A 291 7.12 -10.07 2.89
N ASP A 292 7.20 -10.82 3.98
CA ASP A 292 8.35 -11.64 4.29
C ASP A 292 8.54 -12.76 3.25
N ALA A 293 9.79 -12.89 2.81
CA ALA A 293 10.18 -13.84 1.78
C ALA A 293 9.89 -15.30 2.19
N TYR A 294 10.09 -15.65 3.47
CA TYR A 294 9.74 -16.97 3.98
C TYR A 294 8.22 -17.17 3.99
N THR A 295 7.41 -16.18 4.36
CA THR A 295 5.94 -16.26 4.24
C THR A 295 5.50 -16.51 2.79
N ILE A 296 6.07 -15.79 1.82
CA ILE A 296 5.74 -15.95 0.40
C ILE A 296 6.03 -17.38 -0.07
N ARG A 297 7.23 -17.91 0.22
CA ARG A 297 7.65 -19.26 -0.20
C ARG A 297 6.94 -20.38 0.54
N SER A 298 6.78 -20.24 1.85
CA SER A 298 6.13 -21.25 2.70
C SER A 298 4.61 -21.26 2.57
N SER A 299 4.03 -20.33 1.81
CA SER A 299 2.60 -20.32 1.53
C SER A 299 2.13 -21.57 0.78
N GLY A 300 2.98 -22.21 -0.04
CA GLY A 300 2.59 -23.34 -0.88
C GLY A 300 1.53 -23.00 -1.94
N VAL A 301 1.23 -21.71 -2.16
CA VAL A 301 0.29 -21.22 -3.18
C VAL A 301 1.07 -20.37 -4.18
N PRO A 302 1.41 -20.90 -5.37
CA PRO A 302 2.20 -20.16 -6.36
C PRO A 302 1.61 -18.79 -6.74
N ALA A 303 0.29 -18.67 -6.76
CA ALA A 303 -0.42 -17.42 -7.09
C ALA A 303 -0.48 -16.38 -5.96
N TYR A 304 0.06 -16.68 -4.76
CA TYR A 304 0.04 -15.75 -3.63
C TYR A 304 0.87 -14.49 -3.92
N GLU A 305 2.09 -14.66 -4.42
CA GLU A 305 3.00 -13.55 -4.70
C GLU A 305 2.41 -12.58 -5.73
N GLU A 306 1.76 -13.11 -6.78
CA GLU A 306 1.07 -12.30 -7.79
C GLU A 306 -0.10 -11.49 -7.19
N ALA A 307 -0.90 -12.11 -6.32
CA ALA A 307 -1.99 -11.42 -5.64
C ALA A 307 -1.48 -10.32 -4.69
N LEU A 308 -0.35 -10.57 -4.01
CA LEU A 308 0.31 -9.57 -3.16
C LEU A 308 0.88 -8.43 -3.99
N ALA A 309 1.49 -8.72 -5.14
CA ALA A 309 1.99 -7.72 -6.07
C ALA A 309 0.85 -6.83 -6.61
N GLU A 310 -0.30 -7.41 -6.98
CA GLU A 310 -1.49 -6.65 -7.40
C GLU A 310 -1.99 -5.71 -6.28
N ALA A 311 -2.00 -6.20 -5.03
CA ALA A 311 -2.36 -5.38 -3.88
C ALA A 311 -1.38 -4.22 -3.67
N LEU A 312 -0.07 -4.48 -3.77
CA LEU A 312 0.97 -3.45 -3.66
C LEU A 312 0.87 -2.40 -4.77
N ASP A 313 0.62 -2.83 -6.02
CA ASP A 313 0.45 -1.91 -7.16
C ASP A 313 -0.73 -0.98 -6.92
N GLY A 314 -1.83 -1.55 -6.41
CA GLY A 314 -2.98 -0.80 -5.94
C GLY A 314 -2.60 0.22 -4.87
N ALA A 315 -2.00 -0.21 -3.76
CA ALA A 315 -1.78 0.65 -2.59
C ALA A 315 -0.72 1.73 -2.78
N LEU A 316 0.32 1.45 -3.57
CA LEU A 316 1.51 2.31 -3.69
C LEU A 316 1.50 3.19 -4.94
N LYS A 317 0.60 2.97 -5.90
CA LYS A 317 0.47 3.89 -7.04
C LYS A 317 0.02 5.29 -6.59
N PRO A 318 0.44 6.34 -7.31
CA PRO A 318 -0.08 7.70 -7.07
C PRO A 318 -1.61 7.74 -7.11
N LYS A 319 -2.21 8.56 -6.23
CA LYS A 319 -3.66 8.81 -6.15
C LYS A 319 -4.56 7.64 -5.69
N SER A 320 -4.00 6.50 -5.26
CA SER A 320 -4.84 5.39 -4.75
C SER A 320 -5.37 5.55 -3.33
N GLY A 321 -5.00 6.64 -2.65
CA GLY A 321 -5.37 6.94 -1.27
C GLY A 321 -4.80 8.30 -0.88
N VAL A 322 -4.53 8.47 0.41
CA VAL A 322 -3.99 9.72 0.97
C VAL A 322 -2.46 9.73 0.83
N ASP A 323 -1.89 10.81 0.32
CA ASP A 323 -0.46 10.91 0.01
C ASP A 323 0.41 10.70 1.26
N GLU A 324 0.03 11.28 2.40
CA GLU A 324 0.76 11.12 3.66
C GLU A 324 0.72 9.68 4.18
N VAL A 325 -0.38 8.95 3.95
CA VAL A 325 -0.49 7.53 4.31
C VAL A 325 0.37 6.69 3.37
N ARG A 326 0.37 7.00 2.06
CA ARG A 326 1.21 6.33 1.07
C ARG A 326 2.70 6.44 1.39
N GLU A 327 3.15 7.60 1.86
CA GLU A 327 4.56 7.79 2.24
C GLU A 327 4.97 6.93 3.43
N ARG A 328 4.13 6.86 4.47
CA ARG A 328 4.36 5.96 5.60
C ARG A 328 4.32 4.48 5.18
N ALA A 329 3.39 4.12 4.28
CA ALA A 329 3.34 2.79 3.70
C ALA A 329 4.67 2.45 2.98
N TRP A 330 5.19 3.35 2.14
CA TRP A 330 6.48 3.17 1.49
C TRP A 330 7.63 2.97 2.47
N ILE A 331 7.73 3.80 3.51
CA ILE A 331 8.77 3.65 4.54
C ILE A 331 8.69 2.27 5.20
N ASN A 332 7.50 1.80 5.54
CA ASN A 332 7.33 0.49 6.14
C ASN A 332 7.66 -0.65 5.17
N VAL A 333 7.28 -0.55 3.89
CA VAL A 333 7.68 -1.54 2.87
C VAL A 333 9.20 -1.61 2.73
N ILE A 334 9.87 -0.45 2.66
CA ILE A 334 11.34 -0.38 2.58
C ILE A 334 11.97 -0.98 3.83
N ASN A 335 11.46 -0.66 5.03
CA ASN A 335 11.95 -1.22 6.29
C ASN A 335 11.75 -2.74 6.39
N SER A 336 10.63 -3.26 5.90
CA SER A 336 10.37 -4.71 5.93
C SER A 336 11.32 -5.47 5.00
N ILE A 337 11.36 -5.09 3.72
CA ILE A 337 12.14 -5.80 2.70
C ILE A 337 13.64 -5.53 2.85
N GLY A 338 14.03 -4.32 3.24
CA GLY A 338 15.43 -3.91 3.44
C GLY A 338 15.97 -4.14 4.85
N SER A 339 15.26 -4.88 5.71
CA SER A 339 15.75 -5.21 7.06
C SER A 339 16.99 -6.10 7.02
N GLU A 340 17.83 -6.06 8.06
CA GLU A 340 19.09 -6.81 8.12
C GLU A 340 18.96 -8.31 8.00
N HIS A 341 17.88 -8.84 8.56
CA HIS A 341 17.59 -10.27 8.57
C HIS A 341 16.54 -10.64 7.54
N SER A 342 16.28 -9.75 6.58
CA SER A 342 15.35 -9.99 5.49
C SER A 342 15.87 -11.11 4.61
N LEU A 343 15.05 -12.14 4.41
CA LEU A 343 15.33 -13.23 3.48
C LEU A 343 15.18 -12.83 2.01
N TRP A 344 14.90 -11.56 1.73
CA TRP A 344 14.98 -11.00 0.38
C TRP A 344 16.43 -10.79 -0.11
N ILE A 345 17.41 -10.89 0.79
CA ILE A 345 18.82 -10.56 0.53
C ILE A 345 19.68 -11.81 0.78
N GLY A 346 20.28 -12.34 -0.29
CA GLY A 346 21.33 -13.36 -0.23
C GLY A 346 20.87 -14.82 0.01
N GLY A 347 21.52 -15.75 -0.69
CA GLY A 347 21.48 -17.19 -0.41
C GLY A 347 20.43 -17.98 -1.21
N SER A 348 20.67 -19.28 -1.39
CA SER A 348 19.86 -20.22 -2.19
C SER A 348 18.37 -20.32 -1.80
N LEU A 349 18.00 -19.81 -0.62
CA LEU A 349 16.62 -19.74 -0.12
C LEU A 349 15.97 -18.36 -0.29
N GLY A 350 16.73 -17.31 -0.63
CA GLY A 350 16.30 -15.90 -0.60
C GLY A 350 16.31 -15.16 -1.94
N THR A 351 16.88 -15.71 -3.01
CA THR A 351 16.85 -15.09 -4.35
C THR A 351 15.47 -15.23 -4.99
N PHE A 352 14.75 -14.13 -5.24
CA PHE A 352 13.50 -14.12 -5.99
C PHE A 352 13.71 -13.66 -7.46
N PRO A 353 14.37 -14.49 -8.31
CA PRO A 353 14.46 -14.15 -9.72
C PRO A 353 13.05 -14.07 -10.28
N ASN A 354 12.73 -12.98 -10.97
CA ASN A 354 11.42 -12.70 -11.55
C ASN A 354 10.27 -12.47 -10.54
N SER A 355 10.52 -11.99 -9.33
CA SER A 355 9.46 -11.62 -8.37
C SER A 355 8.43 -10.61 -8.96
N PRO A 356 7.13 -10.93 -9.00
CA PRO A 356 6.08 -9.96 -9.29
C PRO A 356 6.06 -8.78 -8.31
N VAL A 357 6.38 -9.03 -7.03
CA VAL A 357 6.47 -8.00 -6.00
C VAL A 357 7.59 -7.02 -6.34
N SER A 358 8.79 -7.50 -6.67
CA SER A 358 9.92 -6.63 -7.02
C SER A 358 9.60 -5.75 -8.23
N ARG A 359 8.97 -6.30 -9.27
CA ARG A 359 8.57 -5.57 -10.47
C ARG A 359 7.58 -4.44 -10.18
N VAL A 360 6.56 -4.72 -9.35
CA VAL A 360 5.56 -3.71 -8.97
C VAL A 360 6.17 -2.61 -8.09
N LEU A 361 7.07 -2.97 -7.18
CA LEU A 361 7.74 -1.99 -6.34
C LEU A 361 8.63 -1.07 -7.18
N ALA A 362 9.44 -1.61 -8.09
CA ALA A 362 10.23 -0.78 -9.01
C ALA A 362 9.36 0.08 -9.92
N LYS A 363 8.25 -0.43 -10.45
CA LYS A 363 7.30 0.35 -11.25
C LYS A 363 6.78 1.60 -10.51
N ASN A 364 6.54 1.50 -9.20
CA ASN A 364 5.91 2.56 -8.41
C ASN A 364 6.89 3.43 -7.60
N ILE A 365 8.20 3.20 -7.70
CA ILE A 365 9.20 3.85 -6.83
C ILE A 365 9.53 5.30 -7.22
N ARG A 366 9.36 5.68 -8.50
CA ARG A 366 9.79 7.00 -9.02
C ARG A 366 9.31 8.19 -8.17
N PRO A 367 8.04 8.26 -7.70
CA PRO A 367 7.56 9.38 -6.89
C PRO A 367 8.30 9.59 -5.56
N ILE A 368 9.04 8.60 -5.07
CA ILE A 368 9.76 8.69 -3.80
C ILE A 368 11.28 8.87 -3.96
N PHE A 369 11.81 8.90 -5.19
CA PHE A 369 13.26 9.04 -5.44
C PHE A 369 13.87 10.32 -4.86
N ASP A 370 13.18 11.47 -4.92
CA ASP A 370 13.72 12.71 -4.33
C ASP A 370 13.90 12.59 -2.82
N ASN A 371 12.96 11.94 -2.12
CA ASN A 371 13.08 11.70 -0.68
C ASN A 371 14.23 10.72 -0.36
N LEU A 372 14.37 9.64 -1.15
CA LEU A 372 15.45 8.67 -0.98
C LEU A 372 16.83 9.28 -1.26
N ALA A 373 16.97 10.05 -2.34
CA ALA A 373 18.18 10.77 -2.68
C ALA A 373 18.57 11.78 -1.61
N ARG A 374 17.61 12.54 -1.07
CA ARG A 374 17.85 13.47 0.05
C ARG A 374 18.31 12.74 1.31
N GLY A 375 17.66 11.65 1.70
CA GLY A 375 18.08 10.85 2.85
C GLY A 375 19.51 10.31 2.72
N GLN A 376 19.88 9.85 1.53
CA GLN A 376 21.25 9.40 1.23
C GLN A 376 22.27 10.56 1.23
N ALA A 377 21.91 11.72 0.67
CA ALA A 377 22.76 12.90 0.64
C ALA A 377 23.01 13.48 2.05
N ASP A 378 21.96 13.56 2.86
CA ASP A 378 22.00 14.08 4.23
C ASP A 378 22.90 13.24 5.14
N LYS A 379 22.72 11.91 5.16
CA LYS A 379 23.60 11.01 5.96
C LYS A 379 25.06 11.21 5.64
N ARG A 380 25.40 11.34 4.36
CA ARG A 380 26.79 11.55 3.94
C ARG A 380 27.32 12.90 4.31
N ALA A 381 26.52 13.95 4.15
CA ALA A 381 26.90 15.28 4.59
C ALA A 381 27.18 15.27 6.11
N GLN A 382 26.37 14.54 6.88
CA GLN A 382 26.58 14.36 8.33
C GLN A 382 27.82 13.51 8.65
N GLU A 383 28.09 12.43 7.92
CA GLU A 383 29.29 11.60 8.09
C GLU A 383 30.56 12.40 7.76
N ALA A 384 30.57 13.15 6.65
CA ALA A 384 31.68 14.02 6.27
C ALA A 384 31.91 15.12 7.31
N TYR A 385 30.84 15.72 7.83
CA TYR A 385 30.93 16.68 8.94
C TYR A 385 31.56 16.06 10.18
N LYS A 386 31.10 14.87 10.61
CA LYS A 386 31.66 14.15 11.77
C LYS A 386 33.14 13.82 11.57
N GLN A 387 33.52 13.39 10.37
CA GLN A 387 34.91 13.08 10.04
C GLN A 387 35.78 14.34 10.07
N ALA A 388 35.33 15.45 9.49
CA ALA A 388 36.06 16.72 9.52
C ALA A 388 36.27 17.24 10.96
N VAL A 389 35.27 17.09 11.83
CA VAL A 389 35.40 17.39 13.27
C VAL A 389 36.45 16.48 13.91
N ALA A 390 36.44 15.18 13.61
CA ALA A 390 37.42 14.22 14.13
C ALA A 390 38.86 14.52 13.65
N ASP A 391 39.00 15.03 12.42
CA ASP A 391 40.27 15.42 11.81
C ASP A 391 40.77 16.81 12.26
N GLY A 392 40.05 17.48 13.18
CA GLY A 392 40.45 18.75 13.77
C GLY A 392 40.21 19.98 12.88
N VAL A 393 39.33 19.88 11.88
CA VAL A 393 38.94 21.02 11.05
C VAL A 393 38.18 22.04 11.90
N GLU A 394 38.73 23.26 12.00
CA GLU A 394 38.10 24.36 12.73
C GLU A 394 36.91 24.91 11.91
N ASN A 395 35.68 24.81 12.43
CA ASN A 395 34.41 25.17 11.77
C ASN A 395 34.14 24.44 10.44
N PRO A 396 33.92 23.11 10.46
CA PRO A 396 33.55 22.38 9.26
C PRO A 396 32.19 22.86 8.74
N PRO A 397 31.99 22.92 7.41
CA PRO A 397 30.74 23.39 6.82
C PRO A 397 29.57 22.49 7.27
N LEU A 398 28.53 23.10 7.82
CA LEU A 398 27.33 22.38 8.23
C LEU A 398 26.68 21.68 7.02
N PRO A 399 26.12 20.46 7.21
CA PRO A 399 25.29 19.83 6.21
C PRO A 399 24.23 20.80 5.69
N PRO A 400 24.13 21.01 4.37
CA PRO A 400 23.18 21.97 3.83
C PRO A 400 21.73 21.61 4.18
N PRO A 401 20.92 22.53 4.73
CA PRO A 401 19.58 22.23 5.21
C PRO A 401 18.61 21.78 4.09
N TYR A 402 18.89 22.15 2.83
CA TYR A 402 18.11 21.70 1.68
C TYR A 402 18.35 20.22 1.33
N LEU A 403 19.36 19.55 1.89
CA LEU A 403 19.57 18.12 1.69
C LEU A 403 18.80 17.28 2.71
N ALA A 404 18.36 17.88 3.83
CA ALA A 404 17.65 17.17 4.86
C ALA A 404 16.32 16.60 4.32
N PRO A 405 16.07 15.29 4.45
CA PRO A 405 14.77 14.71 4.12
C PRO A 405 13.69 15.30 5.06
N ARG A 406 12.50 15.56 4.52
CA ARG A 406 11.36 15.97 5.35
C ARG A 406 10.79 14.78 6.12
N ALA A 407 10.01 15.04 7.17
CA ALA A 407 9.20 13.98 7.78
C ALA A 407 8.17 13.43 6.76
N PRO A 408 7.87 12.12 6.78
CA PRO A 408 8.44 11.08 7.64
C PRO A 408 9.77 10.46 7.14
N TRP A 409 10.29 10.86 5.98
CA TRP A 409 11.47 10.25 5.34
C TRP A 409 12.77 10.41 6.11
N ASN A 410 12.85 11.38 7.02
CA ASN A 410 13.97 11.56 7.93
C ASN A 410 14.18 10.41 8.93
N THR A 411 13.23 9.48 9.07
CA THR A 411 13.38 8.32 9.95
C THR A 411 13.98 7.10 9.25
N LEU A 412 14.12 7.12 7.92
CA LEU A 412 14.57 5.97 7.15
C LEU A 412 16.10 5.88 7.16
N ASP A 413 16.66 4.75 7.62
CA ASP A 413 18.11 4.52 7.53
C ASP A 413 18.52 4.26 6.07
N PRO A 414 19.48 5.05 5.54
CA PRO A 414 20.07 4.81 4.23
C PRO A 414 20.60 3.39 3.97
N ALA A 415 21.07 2.67 5.00
CA ALA A 415 21.51 1.28 4.84
C ALA A 415 20.34 0.33 4.57
N VAL A 416 19.17 0.57 5.19
CA VAL A 416 17.93 -0.15 4.88
C VAL A 416 17.49 0.11 3.44
N SER A 417 17.60 1.36 2.98
CA SER A 417 17.30 1.71 1.59
C SER A 417 18.19 0.98 0.59
N ALA A 418 19.50 0.89 0.86
CA ALA A 418 20.44 0.16 0.01
C ALA A 418 20.06 -1.34 -0.07
N ARG A 419 19.82 -1.97 1.08
CA ARG A 419 19.35 -3.36 1.17
C ARG A 419 18.04 -3.61 0.42
N PHE A 420 17.08 -2.68 0.53
CA PHE A 420 15.83 -2.73 -0.22
C PHE A 420 16.07 -2.69 -1.74
N PHE A 421 16.92 -1.78 -2.23
CA PHE A 421 17.28 -1.74 -3.66
C PHE A 421 17.95 -3.03 -4.10
N GLY A 422 18.85 -3.57 -3.27
CA GLY A 422 19.48 -4.86 -3.50
C GLY A 422 18.50 -6.03 -3.62
N ALA A 423 17.50 -6.09 -2.75
CA ALA A 423 16.41 -7.07 -2.84
C ALA A 423 15.64 -6.97 -4.16
N LEU A 424 15.33 -5.76 -4.62
CA LEU A 424 14.66 -5.55 -5.91
C LEU A 424 15.56 -5.95 -7.10
N MET A 425 16.85 -5.67 -6.99
CA MET A 425 17.87 -5.91 -8.01
C MET A 425 18.20 -7.38 -8.26
N GLN A 426 17.73 -8.29 -7.40
CA GLN A 426 17.81 -9.74 -7.65
C GLN A 426 17.11 -10.15 -8.96
N ASP A 427 16.11 -9.38 -9.41
CA ASP A 427 15.50 -9.54 -10.73
C ASP A 427 16.15 -8.57 -11.74
N PRO A 428 16.86 -9.07 -12.76
CA PRO A 428 17.52 -8.22 -13.78
C PRO A 428 16.57 -7.26 -14.49
N ALA A 429 15.31 -7.66 -14.73
CA ALA A 429 14.32 -6.77 -15.36
C ALA A 429 13.93 -5.62 -14.42
N THR A 430 13.83 -5.92 -13.12
CA THR A 430 13.58 -4.93 -12.07
C THR A 430 14.78 -4.00 -11.91
N ALA A 431 16.01 -4.53 -11.89
CA ALA A 431 17.23 -3.73 -11.87
C ALA A 431 17.27 -2.73 -13.04
N LYS A 432 17.08 -3.20 -14.28
CA LYS A 432 17.02 -2.32 -15.46
C LYS A 432 15.94 -1.23 -15.34
N THR A 433 14.78 -1.58 -14.78
CA THR A 433 13.69 -0.62 -14.53
C THR A 433 14.12 0.45 -13.53
N LEU A 434 14.76 0.07 -12.42
CA LEU A 434 15.28 1.02 -11.43
C LEU A 434 16.31 1.98 -12.04
N MET A 435 17.24 1.46 -12.85
CA MET A 435 18.23 2.29 -13.55
C MET A 435 17.58 3.30 -14.48
N ASN A 436 16.64 2.86 -15.32
CA ASN A 436 15.95 3.74 -16.27
C ASN A 436 15.17 4.85 -15.56
N LEU A 437 14.38 4.49 -14.54
CA LEU A 437 13.63 5.49 -13.76
C LEU A 437 14.56 6.47 -13.05
N ALA A 438 15.74 6.01 -12.60
CA ALA A 438 16.73 6.87 -11.95
C ALA A 438 17.36 7.85 -12.94
N LYS A 439 17.69 7.40 -14.15
CA LYS A 439 18.15 8.26 -15.26
C LYS A 439 17.08 9.30 -15.61
N GLU A 440 15.83 8.89 -15.82
CA GLU A 440 14.71 9.80 -16.08
C GLU A 440 14.54 10.85 -14.96
N TYR A 441 14.64 10.45 -13.70
CA TYR A 441 14.55 11.38 -12.58
C TYR A 441 15.71 12.39 -12.54
N VAL A 442 16.93 11.97 -12.88
CA VAL A 442 18.09 12.85 -12.96
C VAL A 442 17.99 13.81 -14.15
N GLN A 443 17.48 13.34 -15.28
CA GLN A 443 17.17 14.17 -16.45
C GLN A 443 16.12 15.25 -16.13
N ASP A 444 15.05 14.90 -15.42
CA ASP A 444 14.00 15.85 -14.99
C ASP A 444 14.53 16.98 -14.07
N MET A 445 15.67 16.78 -13.39
CA MET A 445 16.27 17.85 -12.57
C MET A 445 16.89 18.96 -13.40
N ASP A 446 17.24 18.67 -14.66
CA ASP A 446 17.71 19.66 -15.62
C ASP A 446 18.91 20.47 -15.08
N MET A 447 19.90 19.77 -14.52
CA MET A 447 21.05 20.41 -13.87
C MET A 447 21.91 21.21 -14.85
N GLY A 448 21.83 20.90 -16.15
CA GLY A 448 22.59 21.58 -17.20
C GLY A 448 22.24 23.06 -17.35
N ARG A 449 21.08 23.52 -16.86
CA ARG A 449 20.74 24.95 -16.84
C ARG A 449 21.53 25.77 -15.81
N PHE A 450 22.24 25.12 -14.89
CA PHE A 450 22.94 25.77 -13.80
C PHE A 450 24.45 25.61 -13.95
N HIS A 451 25.20 26.68 -13.70
CA HIS A 451 26.66 26.65 -13.68
C HIS A 451 27.19 26.64 -12.24
N PRO A 452 28.25 25.86 -11.93
CA PRO A 452 28.90 25.87 -10.61
C PRO A 452 29.32 27.27 -10.14
N SER A 453 29.55 28.21 -11.06
CA SER A 453 29.98 29.58 -10.79
C SER A 453 29.04 30.67 -11.28
N ASP A 454 27.75 30.35 -11.46
CA ASP A 454 26.73 31.37 -11.75
C ASP A 454 26.82 32.52 -10.73
N GLN A 455 26.90 33.76 -11.23
CA GLN A 455 27.12 34.96 -10.40
C GLN A 455 25.94 35.33 -9.48
N GLY A 456 24.86 34.54 -9.51
CA GLY A 456 23.77 34.61 -8.54
C GLY A 456 23.79 33.40 -7.60
N ASN A 457 23.63 33.63 -6.29
CA ASN A 457 23.59 32.58 -5.27
C ASN A 457 22.61 31.42 -5.59
N TYR A 458 21.61 31.66 -6.44
CA TYR A 458 20.64 30.64 -6.84
C TYR A 458 21.21 29.60 -7.82
N GLY A 459 21.99 30.00 -8.84
CA GLY A 459 22.44 29.09 -9.91
C GLY A 459 23.46 28.07 -9.40
N ALA A 460 24.52 28.55 -8.75
CA ALA A 460 25.53 27.68 -8.14
C ALA A 460 24.91 26.77 -7.06
N ALA A 461 24.05 27.30 -6.18
CA ALA A 461 23.41 26.50 -5.15
C ALA A 461 22.46 25.43 -5.73
N ALA A 462 21.75 25.75 -6.82
CA ALA A 462 20.91 24.79 -7.53
C ALA A 462 21.76 23.66 -8.15
N PHE A 463 22.87 24.00 -8.82
CA PHE A 463 23.81 23.01 -9.37
C PHE A 463 24.29 22.04 -8.30
N TYR A 464 24.85 22.54 -7.19
CA TYR A 464 25.39 21.67 -6.14
C TYR A 464 24.31 20.84 -5.44
N ASN A 465 23.10 21.38 -5.28
CA ASN A 465 21.96 20.68 -4.69
C ASN A 465 21.46 19.53 -5.57
N TYR A 466 21.19 19.78 -6.86
CA TYR A 466 20.76 18.72 -7.76
C TYR A 466 21.86 17.67 -7.96
N SER A 467 23.10 18.11 -8.11
CA SER A 467 24.26 17.22 -8.28
C SER A 467 24.48 16.33 -7.05
N ALA A 468 24.22 16.84 -5.84
CA ALA A 468 24.22 16.04 -4.62
C ALA A 468 23.12 14.98 -4.62
N ARG A 469 21.90 15.32 -5.08
CA ARG A 469 20.79 14.37 -5.18
C ARG A 469 21.03 13.28 -6.23
N ALA A 470 21.57 13.61 -7.40
CA ALA A 470 21.92 12.60 -8.40
C ALA A 470 23.08 11.70 -7.93
N GLY A 471 24.13 12.26 -7.33
CA GLY A 471 25.21 11.47 -6.75
C GLY A 471 24.73 10.54 -5.62
N ALA A 472 23.76 10.99 -4.82
CA ALA A 472 23.15 10.20 -3.77
C ALA A 472 22.26 9.05 -4.32
N LEU A 473 21.52 9.29 -5.41
CA LEU A 473 20.76 8.23 -6.09
C LEU A 473 21.67 7.22 -6.78
N SER A 474 22.70 7.68 -7.49
CA SER A 474 23.75 6.83 -8.07
C SER A 474 24.36 5.94 -6.99
N SER A 475 24.72 6.52 -5.84
CA SER A 475 25.19 5.73 -4.72
C SER A 475 24.18 4.76 -4.16
N LEU A 476 22.89 5.10 -4.12
CA LEU A 476 21.88 4.17 -3.64
C LEU A 476 21.84 2.93 -4.53
N LEU A 477 21.96 3.12 -5.86
CA LEU A 477 22.06 2.01 -6.81
C LEU A 477 23.35 1.19 -6.63
N LEU A 478 24.50 1.87 -6.41
CA LEU A 478 25.79 1.22 -6.16
C LEU A 478 25.81 0.44 -4.84
N SER A 479 25.25 1.02 -3.77
CA SER A 479 25.11 0.34 -2.49
C SER A 479 24.09 -0.79 -2.55
N GLY A 480 23.05 -0.66 -3.38
CA GLY A 480 22.08 -1.73 -3.61
C GLY A 480 22.68 -2.91 -4.35
N SER A 481 23.53 -2.68 -5.35
CA SER A 481 24.14 -3.75 -6.13
C SER A 481 25.02 -4.67 -5.31
N THR A 482 25.58 -4.21 -4.18
CA THR A 482 26.39 -5.07 -3.29
C THR A 482 25.61 -6.24 -2.68
N TYR A 483 24.28 -6.18 -2.75
CA TYR A 483 23.39 -7.21 -2.23
C TYR A 483 22.77 -8.07 -3.34
N ALA A 484 22.99 -7.74 -4.63
CA ALA A 484 22.42 -8.45 -5.76
C ALA A 484 23.35 -9.58 -6.27
N GLU A 485 22.79 -10.74 -6.59
CA GLU A 485 23.54 -11.90 -7.09
C GLU A 485 23.61 -11.88 -8.63
N TRP A 486 24.53 -11.11 -9.20
CA TRP A 486 24.76 -11.03 -10.66
C TRP A 486 26.02 -11.78 -11.13
N SER A 487 26.17 -11.98 -12.44
CA SER A 487 27.48 -12.31 -13.00
C SER A 487 28.42 -11.10 -12.94
N ASP A 488 29.74 -11.32 -13.02
CA ASP A 488 30.71 -10.23 -12.92
C ASP A 488 30.61 -9.25 -14.10
N ASP A 489 30.19 -9.70 -15.28
CA ASP A 489 29.96 -8.82 -16.44
C ASP A 489 28.71 -7.94 -16.24
N GLU A 490 27.60 -8.51 -15.77
CA GLU A 490 26.38 -7.77 -15.43
C GLU A 490 26.66 -6.76 -14.30
N TYR A 491 27.48 -7.15 -13.32
CA TYR A 491 27.91 -6.28 -12.24
C TYR A 491 28.78 -5.12 -12.73
N ALA A 492 29.78 -5.38 -13.58
CA ALA A 492 30.62 -4.35 -14.17
C ALA A 492 29.82 -3.34 -15.00
N GLU A 493 28.91 -3.84 -15.85
CA GLU A 493 28.00 -3.05 -16.66
C GLU A 493 27.17 -2.10 -15.77
N TRP A 494 26.59 -2.66 -14.71
CA TRP A 494 25.75 -1.91 -13.78
C TRP A 494 26.50 -0.82 -13.02
N LEU A 495 27.68 -1.13 -12.51
CA LEU A 495 28.54 -0.16 -11.83
C LEU A 495 28.90 1.00 -12.77
N ALA A 496 29.29 0.69 -14.02
CA ALA A 496 29.62 1.70 -15.02
C ALA A 496 28.42 2.62 -15.33
N ASP A 497 27.21 2.06 -15.52
CA ASP A 497 25.99 2.85 -15.72
C ASP A 497 25.65 3.74 -14.52
N SER A 498 25.78 3.20 -13.30
CA SER A 498 25.49 3.94 -12.07
C SER A 498 26.43 5.14 -11.88
N ILE A 499 27.72 4.98 -12.18
CA ILE A 499 28.74 6.05 -12.10
C ILE A 499 28.42 7.18 -13.08
N LEU A 500 27.91 6.87 -14.28
CA LEU A 500 27.61 7.88 -15.30
C LEU A 500 26.31 8.64 -15.06
N MET A 501 25.43 8.17 -14.17
CA MET A 501 24.13 8.81 -13.92
C MET A 501 24.23 10.31 -13.60
N PRO A 502 25.15 10.80 -12.73
CA PRO A 502 25.27 12.23 -12.46
C PRO A 502 25.88 13.06 -13.61
N VAL A 503 26.12 12.46 -14.79
CA VAL A 503 26.63 13.14 -16.00
C VAL A 503 25.52 13.31 -17.04
N ASP A 504 24.35 12.71 -16.83
CA ASP A 504 23.23 12.62 -17.77
C ASP A 504 22.38 13.92 -17.86
N PHE A 505 23.03 15.07 -18.14
CA PHE A 505 22.37 16.39 -18.33
C PHE A 505 22.37 16.88 -19.78
N ALA A 506 22.92 16.09 -20.70
CA ALA A 506 23.33 16.60 -22.00
C ALA A 506 22.25 16.49 -23.09
N ASP A 507 21.05 15.97 -22.80
CA ASP A 507 20.02 15.72 -23.84
C ASP A 507 19.28 17.00 -24.30
N GLU A 508 19.24 18.07 -23.48
CA GLU A 508 18.48 19.28 -23.81
C GLU A 508 19.29 20.41 -24.50
N PHE A 509 20.60 20.25 -24.72
CA PHE A 509 21.47 21.40 -25.10
C PHE A 509 22.24 21.26 -26.42
N VAL A 510 21.92 20.25 -27.24
CA VAL A 510 22.30 20.30 -28.67
C VAL A 510 21.20 21.11 -29.37
N PRO A 511 21.45 22.34 -29.82
CA PRO A 511 20.44 23.12 -30.53
C PRO A 511 19.97 22.32 -31.75
N ASP A 512 18.65 22.31 -31.98
CA ASP A 512 17.94 21.67 -33.10
C ASP A 512 18.42 22.13 -34.50
N VAL A 513 19.41 23.02 -34.55
CA VAL A 513 19.98 23.60 -35.76
C VAL A 513 21.21 22.80 -36.18
N GLY A 514 20.94 21.68 -36.83
CA GLY A 514 21.95 20.86 -37.51
C GLY A 514 22.03 19.46 -36.92
N LYS A 515 21.37 18.51 -37.57
CA LYS A 515 21.49 17.07 -37.28
C LYS A 515 22.95 16.62 -37.45
N ILE A 516 23.78 16.80 -36.42
CA ILE A 516 24.68 15.73 -36.01
C ILE A 516 23.78 14.79 -35.22
N PRO A 517 23.47 13.59 -35.74
CA PRO A 517 22.46 12.74 -35.14
C PRO A 517 22.87 12.40 -33.69
N GLY A 518 21.88 12.18 -32.82
CA GLY A 518 22.11 11.71 -31.44
C GLY A 518 23.05 10.49 -31.30
N THR A 519 23.40 9.85 -32.42
CA THR A 519 24.43 8.82 -32.58
C THR A 519 25.86 9.22 -32.16
N GLY A 520 26.28 10.50 -32.28
CA GLY A 520 27.66 10.90 -31.93
C GLY A 520 27.89 10.99 -30.42
N LYS A 521 26.89 11.49 -29.69
CA LYS A 521 26.89 11.63 -28.23
C LYS A 521 26.65 10.30 -27.53
N ALA A 522 25.69 9.51 -28.01
CA ALA A 522 25.49 8.14 -27.55
C ALA A 522 26.80 7.35 -27.66
N LYS A 523 27.48 7.46 -28.82
CA LYS A 523 28.80 6.85 -29.02
C LYS A 523 29.86 7.33 -28.03
N MET A 524 29.93 8.62 -27.70
CA MET A 524 30.88 9.12 -26.70
C MET A 524 30.59 8.57 -25.29
N LEU A 525 29.32 8.56 -24.87
CA LEU A 525 28.94 7.99 -23.58
C LEU A 525 29.16 6.48 -23.53
N ASP A 526 28.91 5.77 -24.64
CA ASP A 526 29.21 4.34 -24.78
C ASP A 526 30.72 4.08 -24.69
N GLU A 527 31.57 4.86 -25.36
CA GLU A 527 33.04 4.73 -25.27
C GLU A 527 33.55 4.98 -23.84
N ILE A 528 32.96 5.94 -23.12
CA ILE A 528 33.30 6.20 -21.72
C ILE A 528 32.84 5.05 -20.85
N LYS A 529 31.61 4.57 -21.05
CA LYS A 529 31.05 3.43 -20.32
C LYS A 529 31.89 2.18 -20.51
N ASP A 530 32.29 1.86 -21.74
CA ASP A 530 33.18 0.75 -22.07
C ASP A 530 34.52 0.87 -21.34
N ARG A 531 35.08 2.09 -21.25
CA ARG A 531 36.32 2.35 -20.51
C ARG A 531 36.14 2.16 -19.00
N LEU A 532 35.03 2.63 -18.42
CA LEU A 532 34.70 2.43 -17.01
C LEU A 532 34.52 0.95 -16.70
N LYS A 533 33.70 0.25 -17.51
CA LYS A 533 33.46 -1.18 -17.42
C LYS A 533 34.76 -1.96 -17.48
N LYS A 534 35.64 -1.65 -18.45
CA LYS A 534 36.94 -2.31 -18.56
C LYS A 534 37.79 -2.16 -17.30
N MET A 535 37.87 -0.97 -16.69
CA MET A 535 38.62 -0.80 -15.44
C MET A 535 38.04 -1.63 -14.29
N ILE A 536 36.71 -1.74 -14.23
CA ILE A 536 36.01 -2.53 -13.20
C ILE A 536 36.25 -4.03 -13.44
N THR A 537 36.11 -4.51 -14.67
CA THR A 537 36.38 -5.90 -15.05
C THR A 537 37.85 -6.26 -14.85
N ASP A 538 38.80 -5.40 -15.24
CA ASP A 538 40.23 -5.67 -15.04
C ASP A 538 40.59 -5.78 -13.55
N TYR A 539 39.91 -5.02 -12.67
CA TYR A 539 40.03 -5.18 -11.22
C TYR A 539 39.44 -6.51 -10.73
N MET A 540 38.21 -6.84 -11.13
CA MET A 540 37.55 -8.09 -10.69
C MET A 540 38.26 -9.35 -11.20
N ASP A 541 38.86 -9.28 -12.39
CA ASP A 541 39.66 -10.37 -12.98
C ASP A 541 41.08 -10.47 -12.39
N GLY A 542 41.47 -9.57 -11.46
CA GLY A 542 42.82 -9.53 -10.90
C GLY A 542 43.93 -9.17 -11.89
N LYS A 543 43.60 -8.47 -12.99
CA LYS A 543 44.56 -8.04 -14.02
C LYS A 543 45.37 -6.81 -13.61
N THR A 544 45.00 -6.14 -12.52
CA THR A 544 45.71 -4.99 -11.96
C THR A 544 46.11 -5.26 -10.50
N PRO A 545 47.21 -4.66 -10.02
CA PRO A 545 47.60 -4.72 -8.59
C PRO A 545 46.86 -3.67 -7.75
N ASP A 546 45.91 -2.93 -8.33
CA ASP A 546 45.23 -1.81 -7.67
C ASP A 546 44.21 -2.33 -6.66
N ASP A 547 44.09 -1.65 -5.51
CA ASP A 547 43.02 -1.91 -4.56
C ASP A 547 41.69 -1.22 -4.98
N ALA A 548 40.58 -1.65 -4.37
CA ALA A 548 39.25 -1.09 -4.61
C ALA A 548 39.20 0.45 -4.44
N GLY A 549 39.96 1.02 -3.50
CA GLY A 549 39.99 2.46 -3.27
C GLY A 549 40.67 3.22 -4.41
N THR A 550 41.77 2.67 -4.92
CA THR A 550 42.51 3.19 -6.07
C THR A 550 41.66 3.17 -7.33
N VAL A 551 40.99 2.05 -7.59
CA VAL A 551 40.07 1.91 -8.74
C VAL A 551 38.89 2.86 -8.60
N ALA A 552 38.23 2.92 -7.43
CA ALA A 552 37.13 3.85 -7.18
C ALA A 552 37.52 5.32 -7.40
N ASN A 553 38.70 5.73 -6.94
CA ASN A 553 39.22 7.09 -7.17
C ASN A 553 39.40 7.37 -8.67
N ARG A 554 39.97 6.44 -9.45
CA ARG A 554 40.11 6.60 -10.91
C ARG A 554 38.76 6.71 -11.62
N LEU A 555 37.77 5.93 -11.19
CA LEU A 555 36.40 5.97 -11.74
C LEU A 555 35.74 7.33 -11.49
N VAL A 556 35.79 7.84 -10.25
CA VAL A 556 35.23 9.16 -9.91
C VAL A 556 35.95 10.28 -10.67
N ASN A 557 37.27 10.22 -10.78
CA ASN A 557 38.03 11.22 -11.56
C ASN A 557 37.63 11.24 -13.02
N MET A 558 37.44 10.06 -13.63
CA MET A 558 36.98 9.97 -15.03
C MET A 558 35.60 10.58 -15.21
N GLN A 559 34.68 10.36 -14.27
CA GLN A 559 33.36 10.98 -14.30
C GLN A 559 33.43 12.51 -14.21
N VAL A 560 34.28 13.04 -13.31
CA VAL A 560 34.49 14.49 -13.17
C VAL A 560 35.07 15.08 -14.45
N ASP A 561 36.07 14.44 -15.06
CA ASP A 561 36.66 14.88 -16.32
C ASP A 561 35.61 14.95 -17.45
N VAL A 562 34.70 13.97 -17.50
CA VAL A 562 33.58 13.96 -18.46
C VAL A 562 32.59 15.07 -18.16
N MET A 563 32.28 15.35 -16.89
CA MET A 563 31.39 16.43 -16.50
C MET A 563 31.98 17.80 -16.87
N ILE A 564 33.28 18.03 -16.63
CA ILE A 564 34.00 19.25 -17.03
C ILE A 564 33.94 19.42 -18.55
N LYS A 565 34.20 18.33 -19.30
CA LYS A 565 34.13 18.34 -20.76
C LYS A 565 32.72 18.68 -21.26
N SER A 566 31.70 18.08 -20.66
CA SER A 566 30.29 18.32 -20.99
C SER A 566 29.87 19.77 -20.75
N LEU A 567 30.23 20.36 -19.60
CA LEU A 567 29.96 21.77 -19.30
C LEU A 567 30.59 22.71 -20.33
N LYS A 568 31.84 22.43 -20.73
CA LYS A 568 32.56 23.20 -21.76
C LYS A 568 31.91 23.07 -23.14
N GLU A 569 31.47 21.87 -23.52
CA GLU A 569 30.80 21.61 -24.80
C GLU A 569 29.41 22.25 -24.85
N ALA A 570 28.74 22.40 -23.71
CA ALA A 570 27.45 23.09 -23.58
C ALA A 570 27.57 24.64 -23.63
N GLY A 571 28.75 25.18 -23.92
CA GLY A 571 28.94 26.63 -24.08
C GLY A 571 29.04 27.40 -22.76
N HIS A 572 29.04 26.70 -21.63
CA HIS A 572 29.47 27.29 -20.38
C HIS A 572 31.00 27.46 -20.44
N GLY A 573 31.50 28.65 -20.07
CA GLY A 573 32.94 28.92 -20.03
C GLY A 573 33.71 27.84 -19.27
N GLY A 574 34.97 27.61 -19.61
CA GLY A 574 35.76 26.59 -18.92
C GLY A 574 35.87 26.87 -17.41
N LEU A 575 35.68 25.83 -16.59
CA LEU A 575 35.87 25.92 -15.15
C LEU A 575 37.33 26.27 -14.82
N THR A 576 37.53 27.16 -13.86
CA THR A 576 38.83 27.47 -13.26
C THR A 576 39.38 26.26 -12.50
N SER A 577 40.68 26.26 -12.19
CA SER A 577 41.30 25.17 -11.43
C SER A 577 40.65 24.93 -10.06
N ASP A 578 40.25 26.00 -9.37
CA ASP A 578 39.61 25.92 -8.05
C ASP A 578 38.17 25.38 -8.15
N GLU A 579 37.44 25.74 -9.21
CA GLU A 579 36.11 25.19 -9.49
C GLU A 579 36.17 23.71 -9.87
N GLN A 580 37.19 23.30 -10.64
CA GLN A 580 37.44 21.90 -10.97
C GLN A 580 37.79 21.08 -9.72
N ALA A 581 38.61 21.62 -8.82
CA ALA A 581 38.94 20.98 -7.54
C ALA A 581 37.69 20.83 -6.65
N THR A 582 36.88 21.89 -6.54
CA THR A 582 35.63 21.86 -5.77
C THR A 582 34.65 20.82 -6.33
N LEU A 583 34.52 20.73 -7.65
CA LEU A 583 33.68 19.74 -8.31
C LEU A 583 34.17 18.32 -8.06
N ARG A 584 35.49 18.10 -8.12
CA ARG A 584 36.13 16.82 -7.83
C ARG A 584 35.88 16.39 -6.39
N ASP A 585 36.13 17.26 -5.41
CA ASP A 585 35.94 16.95 -3.99
C ASP A 585 34.47 16.63 -3.69
N ALA A 586 33.54 17.38 -4.31
CA ALA A 586 32.12 17.11 -4.21
C ALA A 586 31.74 15.73 -4.79
N ALA A 587 32.26 15.36 -5.95
CA ALA A 587 32.01 14.04 -6.55
C ALA A 587 32.61 12.90 -5.71
N MET A 588 33.81 13.09 -5.19
CA MET A 588 34.50 12.14 -4.31
C MET A 588 33.70 11.89 -3.02
N GLY A 589 33.28 12.95 -2.33
CA GLY A 589 32.46 12.83 -1.12
C GLY A 589 31.10 12.14 -1.35
N ARG A 590 30.61 12.10 -2.59
CA ARG A 590 29.32 11.52 -2.95
C ARG A 590 29.37 10.09 -3.48
N MET A 591 30.47 9.59 -4.03
CA MET A 591 30.45 8.25 -4.67
C MET A 591 31.58 7.34 -4.20
N LEU A 592 32.70 7.89 -3.75
CA LEU A 592 33.91 7.11 -3.48
C LEU A 592 33.66 5.96 -2.49
N GLY A 593 32.97 6.22 -1.38
CA GLY A 593 32.68 5.22 -0.36
C GLY A 593 31.80 4.07 -0.86
N ALA A 594 30.73 4.38 -1.61
CA ALA A 594 29.84 3.36 -2.15
C ALA A 594 30.51 2.54 -3.26
N LEU A 595 31.29 3.18 -4.14
CA LEU A 595 32.08 2.50 -5.16
C LEU A 595 33.14 1.58 -4.56
N THR A 596 33.86 2.07 -3.55
CA THR A 596 34.87 1.26 -2.85
C THR A 596 34.23 0.05 -2.22
N ASN A 597 33.09 0.20 -1.55
CA ASN A 597 32.36 -0.92 -0.97
C ASN A 597 31.87 -1.90 -2.03
N ALA A 598 31.29 -1.40 -3.13
CA ALA A 598 30.80 -2.22 -4.22
C ALA A 598 31.92 -3.03 -4.90
N LEU A 599 33.09 -2.45 -5.09
CA LEU A 599 34.25 -3.16 -5.62
C LEU A 599 34.78 -4.19 -4.62
N LYS A 600 34.89 -3.85 -3.33
CA LYS A 600 35.37 -4.78 -2.28
C LYS A 600 34.51 -6.02 -2.10
N VAL A 601 33.18 -5.88 -2.22
CA VAL A 601 32.25 -7.00 -2.02
C VAL A 601 32.39 -8.07 -3.11
N ARG A 602 32.86 -7.71 -4.31
CA ARG A 602 32.97 -8.62 -5.47
C ARG A 602 34.40 -8.99 -5.86
N GLY A 603 35.32 -8.03 -5.89
CA GLY A 603 36.70 -8.24 -6.32
C GLY A 603 37.65 -8.46 -5.15
N GLY A 604 37.26 -9.31 -4.19
CA GLY A 604 38.05 -9.67 -3.01
C GLY A 604 38.54 -11.10 -3.07
#